data_AF-K7TUT7-F1
#
_entry.id   AF-K7TUT7-F1
#
_cell.length_a   1.000
_cell.length_b   1.000
_cell.length_c   1.000
_cell.angle_alpha   90.00
_cell.angle_beta   90.00
_cell.angle_gamma   90.00
#
_symmetry.space_group_name_H-M   'P 1'
#
loop_
_entity.id
_entity.type
_entity.pdbx_description
1 polymer ?
#
loop_
_entity_poly.entity_id
_entity_poly.type
_entity_poly.pdbx_seq_one_letter_code
_entity_poly.pdbx_strand_id
1 'polypeptide(L)'
;MGSVLTEIDTKTSIKDLTISSDEKFLAVNRSSGPCRVWDLQSSEVVASLPRETGEIFGFCRFSNKADNSHVLFITVMEGDIKV
;
A
#
# COMPACT_ATOMS: atom_id res chain seq x y z
N MET A 1 -1.58 -25.24 -2.72
CA MET A 1 -1.97 -24.38 -3.85
C MET A 1 -1.84 -22.95 -3.37
N GLY A 2 -1.09 -22.09 -4.06
CA GLY A 2 -1.01 -20.68 -3.70
C GLY A 2 -2.32 -19.96 -4.04
N SER A 3 -2.82 -19.13 -3.13
CA SER A 3 -3.95 -18.23 -3.41
C SER A 3 -3.50 -17.05 -4.27
N VAL A 4 -4.39 -16.58 -5.15
CA VAL A 4 -4.16 -15.37 -5.93
C VAL A 4 -4.90 -14.22 -5.26
N LEU A 5 -4.17 -13.21 -4.79
CA LEU A 5 -4.75 -11.96 -4.33
C LEU A 5 -5.30 -11.17 -5.51
N THR A 6 -6.62 -11.06 -5.58
CA THR A 6 -7.30 -10.37 -6.69
C THR A 6 -8.08 -9.18 -6.14
N GLU A 7 -7.74 -8.00 -6.64
CA GLU A 7 -8.58 -6.81 -6.50
C GLU A 7 -8.64 -6.08 -7.84
N ILE A 8 -9.85 -5.88 -8.34
CA ILE A 8 -10.08 -5.19 -9.62
C ILE A 8 -10.51 -3.77 -9.32
N ASP A 9 -9.66 -2.81 -9.65
CA ASP A 9 -9.97 -1.39 -9.63
C ASP A 9 -9.51 -0.76 -10.95
N THR A 10 -10.47 -0.32 -11.76
CA THR A 10 -10.21 0.25 -13.08
C THR A 10 -10.00 1.77 -13.04
N LYS A 11 -10.15 2.41 -11.88
CA LYS A 11 -10.16 3.87 -11.76
C LYS A 11 -8.80 4.44 -11.39
N THR A 12 -7.86 3.59 -10.97
CA THR A 12 -6.63 4.04 -10.31
C THR A 12 -5.44 3.18 -10.75
N SER A 13 -4.25 3.78 -10.81
CA SER A 13 -3.01 3.06 -11.15
C SER A 13 -2.25 2.67 -9.90
N ILE A 14 -1.63 1.50 -9.90
CA ILE A 14 -0.66 1.13 -8.86
C ILE A 14 0.60 1.99 -9.06
N LYS A 15 1.08 2.61 -7.99
CA LYS A 15 2.29 3.45 -7.99
C LYS A 15 3.50 2.71 -7.46
N ASP A 16 3.32 1.91 -6.42
CA ASP A 16 4.40 1.19 -5.77
C ASP A 16 3.83 0.02 -4.95
N LEU A 17 4.69 -0.94 -4.63
CA LEU A 17 4.37 -2.05 -3.74
C LEU A 17 5.59 -2.45 -2.91
N THR A 18 5.35 -3.03 -1.73
CA THR A 18 6.41 -3.50 -0.85
C THR A 18 5.90 -4.67 0.00
N ILE A 19 6.75 -5.69 0.17
CA ILE A 19 6.51 -6.82 1.07
C ILE A 19 7.30 -6.58 2.35
N SER A 20 6.72 -6.92 3.50
CA SER A 20 7.43 -6.86 4.79
C SER A 20 8.58 -7.86 4.83
N SER A 21 9.62 -7.58 5.61
CA SER A 21 10.81 -8.44 5.64
C SER A 21 10.53 -9.88 6.13
N ASP A 22 9.44 -10.08 6.86
CA ASP A 22 8.96 -11.39 7.33
C ASP A 22 7.91 -12.03 6.42
N GLU A 23 7.67 -11.44 5.24
CA GLU A 23 6.75 -11.93 4.20
C GLU A 23 5.30 -12.11 4.66
N LYS A 24 4.89 -11.44 5.75
CA LYS A 24 3.50 -11.50 6.23
C LYS A 24 2.59 -10.49 5.56
N PHE A 25 3.11 -9.32 5.21
CA PHE A 25 2.30 -8.22 4.70
C PHE A 25 2.75 -7.75 3.32
N LEU A 26 1.78 -7.46 2.47
CA LEU A 26 1.96 -6.75 1.21
C LEU A 26 1.25 -5.41 1.29
N ALA A 27 2.00 -4.31 1.14
CA ALA A 27 1.44 -2.99 0.95
C ALA A 27 1.41 -2.66 -0.54
N VAL A 28 0.26 -2.21 -1.04
CA VAL A 28 0.07 -1.74 -2.41
C VAL A 28 -0.39 -0.29 -2.36
N ASN A 29 0.37 0.59 -3.00
CA ASN A 29 0.08 2.00 -3.06
C ASN A 29 -0.54 2.38 -4.42
N ARG A 30 -1.59 3.20 -4.39
CA ARG A 30 -2.35 3.60 -5.59
C ARG A 30 -2.33 5.11 -5.77
N SER A 31 -2.39 5.54 -7.02
CA SER A 31 -2.28 6.96 -7.41
C SER A 31 -3.30 7.89 -6.77
N SER A 32 -4.51 7.38 -6.51
CA SER A 32 -5.60 8.13 -5.86
C SER A 32 -5.94 7.58 -4.48
N GLY A 33 -5.05 6.75 -3.91
CA GLY A 33 -5.32 5.99 -2.69
C GLY A 33 -6.52 5.03 -2.80
N PRO A 34 -6.84 4.31 -1.71
CA PRO A 34 -6.02 4.19 -0.49
C PRO A 34 -4.77 3.32 -0.73
N CYS A 35 -3.78 3.42 0.17
CA CYS A 35 -2.76 2.38 0.28
C CYS A 35 -3.32 1.23 1.10
N ARG A 36 -3.38 0.03 0.52
CA ARG A 36 -3.91 -1.16 1.19
C ARG A 36 -2.77 -2.05 1.68
N VAL A 37 -2.96 -2.64 2.85
CA VAL A 37 -2.08 -3.66 3.42
C VAL A 37 -2.84 -4.96 3.52
N TRP A 38 -2.32 -5.99 2.88
CA TRP A 38 -2.84 -7.34 2.85
C TRP A 38 -2.02 -8.23 3.78
N ASP A 39 -2.71 -9.07 4.55
CA ASP A 39 -2.11 -10.25 5.16
C ASP A 39 -2.01 -11.35 4.10
N LEU A 40 -0.79 -11.82 3.85
CA LEU A 40 -0.49 -12.79 2.81
C LEU A 40 -0.91 -14.22 3.18
N GLN A 41 -1.09 -14.51 4.47
CA GLN A 41 -1.53 -15.82 4.95
C GLN A 41 -3.05 -15.96 4.81
N SER A 42 -3.82 -15.00 5.34
CA SER A 42 -5.29 -15.02 5.26
C SER A 42 -5.82 -14.55 3.91
N SER A 43 -4.98 -13.86 3.13
CA SER A 43 -5.39 -13.21 1.89
C SER A 43 -6.45 -12.11 2.09
N GLU A 44 -6.40 -11.42 3.23
CA GLU A 44 -7.36 -10.37 3.59
C GLU A 44 -6.70 -8.99 3.71
N VAL A 45 -7.47 -7.94 3.47
CA VAL A 45 -7.03 -6.55 3.72
C VAL A 45 -7.12 -6.29 5.22
N VAL A 46 -5.98 -6.06 5.86
CA VAL A 46 -5.89 -5.79 7.30
C VAL A 46 -5.74 -4.31 7.63
N ALA A 47 -5.33 -3.49 6.65
CA ALA A 47 -5.34 -2.04 6.80
C ALA A 47 -5.60 -1.33 5.45
N SER A 48 -6.24 -0.17 5.54
CA SER A 48 -6.45 0.74 4.41
C SER A 48 -6.15 2.16 4.87
N LEU A 49 -5.09 2.74 4.33
CA LEU A 49 -4.63 4.09 4.67
C LEU A 49 -5.31 5.06 3.70
N PRO A 50 -6.30 5.85 4.17
CA PRO A 50 -6.98 6.81 3.33
C PRO A 50 -6.02 7.93 2.93
N ARG A 51 -6.33 8.57 1.80
CA ARG A 51 -5.73 9.86 1.45
C ARG A 51 -6.69 10.99 1.76
N GLU A 52 -6.16 12.17 2.00
CA GLU A 52 -6.94 13.40 2.03
C GLU A 52 -7.16 13.96 0.61
N THR A 53 -8.08 14.92 0.50
CA THR A 53 -8.37 15.56 -0.80
C THR A 53 -7.19 16.42 -1.23
N GLY A 54 -6.71 16.23 -2.46
CA GLY A 54 -5.54 16.94 -2.99
C GLY A 54 -4.21 16.22 -2.79
N GLU A 55 -4.19 15.12 -2.03
CA GLU A 55 -2.98 14.33 -1.81
C GLU A 55 -2.70 13.35 -2.95
N ILE A 56 -1.46 13.29 -3.42
CA ILE A 56 -0.99 12.30 -4.39
C ILE A 56 -0.02 11.36 -3.68
N PHE A 57 -0.38 10.08 -3.64
CA PHE A 57 0.48 9.05 -3.08
C PHE A 57 1.61 8.68 -4.07
N GLY A 58 2.83 8.64 -3.55
CA GLY A 58 4.03 8.25 -4.28
C GLY A 58 4.46 6.82 -3.94
N PHE A 59 5.61 6.69 -3.30
CA PHE A 59 6.25 5.41 -2.94
C PHE A 59 5.83 4.91 -1.56
N CYS A 60 5.97 3.61 -1.33
CA CYS A 60 5.75 2.98 -0.03
C CYS A 60 6.87 1.96 0.29
N ARG A 61 7.34 1.92 1.54
CA ARG A 61 8.38 0.97 1.98
C ARG A 61 8.14 0.49 3.40
N PHE A 62 8.17 -0.83 3.60
CA PHE A 62 8.31 -1.39 4.95
C PHE A 62 9.71 -1.12 5.48
N SER A 63 9.80 -0.87 6.78
CA SER A 63 11.05 -0.81 7.51
C SER A 63 11.63 -2.21 7.69
N ASN A 64 12.93 -2.37 7.47
CA ASN A 64 13.64 -3.64 7.66
C ASN A 64 14.15 -3.79 9.10
N LYS A 65 13.26 -3.69 10.08
CA LYS A 65 13.64 -3.85 11.50
C LYS A 65 13.72 -5.33 11.88
N ALA A 66 14.69 -5.68 12.71
CA ALA A 66 14.90 -7.05 13.20
C ALA A 66 13.97 -7.41 14.38
N ASP A 67 13.25 -6.45 14.96
CA ASP A 67 12.41 -6.62 16.16
C ASP A 67 10.99 -7.11 15.86
N ASN A 68 10.75 -7.64 14.65
CA ASN A 68 9.43 -8.04 14.13
C ASN A 68 8.37 -6.92 14.11
N SER A 69 8.75 -5.65 14.29
CA SER A 69 7.82 -4.54 14.13
C SER A 69 7.60 -4.18 12.66
N HIS A 70 6.35 -3.98 12.28
CA HIS A 70 5.97 -3.53 10.94
C HIS A 70 5.72 -2.03 10.95
N VAL A 71 6.67 -1.28 10.37
CA VAL A 71 6.49 0.16 10.12
C VAL A 71 6.45 0.37 8.62
N LEU A 72 5.38 0.98 8.12
CA LEU A 72 5.22 1.33 6.70
C LEU A 72 5.41 2.83 6.52
N PHE A 73 6.33 3.23 5.66
CA PHE A 73 6.52 4.61 5.22
C PHE A 73 5.82 4.82 3.89
N ILE A 74 5.14 5.95 3.73
CA ILE A 74 4.50 6.37 2.48
C ILE A 74 4.89 7.81 2.22
N THR A 75 5.29 8.11 0.98
CA THR A 75 5.49 9.50 0.56
C THR A 75 4.16 10.04 0.03
N VAL A 76 3.77 11.21 0.52
CA VAL A 76 2.60 11.93 0.05
C VAL A 76 3.05 13.29 -0.47
N MET A 77 2.54 13.67 -1.64
CA MET A 77 2.72 15.01 -2.19
C MET A 77 1.39 15.74 -2.11
N GLU A 78 1.41 16.97 -1.63
CA GLU A 78 0.29 17.88 -1.78
C GLU A 78 0.45 18.58 -3.14
N GLY A 79 -0.55 18.43 -4.02
CA GLY A 79 -0.48 19.00 -5.35
C GLY A 79 -1.85 19.47 -5.80
N ASP A 80 -1.95 20.76 -6.16
CA ASP A 80 -3.06 21.25 -6.95
C ASP A 80 -3.05 20.50 -8.29
N ILE A 81 -4.09 19.71 -8.56
CA ILE A 81 -4.37 19.27 -9.93
C ILE A 81 -4.79 20.53 -10.69
N LYS A 82 -3.84 21.23 -11.30
CA LYS A 82 -4.15 22.17 -12.36
C LYS A 82 -4.52 21.36 -13.59
N VAL A 83 -5.83 21.14 -13.74
CA VAL A 83 -6.47 20.62 -14.97
C VAL A 83 -6.26 21.63 -16.09
#